data_AF-A0A944VTN8-F1
#
_entry.id   AF-A0A944VTN8-F1
#
_cell.length_a   1.000
_cell.length_b   1.000
_cell.length_c   1.000
_cell.angle_alpha   90.00
_cell.angle_beta   90.00
_cell.angle_gamma   90.00
#
_symmetry.space_group_name_H-M   'P 1'
#
loop_
_entity.id
_entity.type
_entity.pdbx_description
1 polymer ?
#
loop_
_entity_poly.entity_id
_entity_poly.type
_entity_poly.pdbx_seq_one_letter_code
_entity_poly.pdbx_strand_id
1 'polypeptide(L)' 'MKNLGFNNPETGGRHEFMLYGPHKQTIPSNEEFSVPQLRKLIRQVEQKIGRIITAE' A
#
# COMPACT_ATOMS: atom_id res chain seq x y z
N MET A 1 2.85 6.89 0.46
CA MET A 1 3.21 6.04 -0.69
C MET A 1 3.54 6.78 -1.99
N LYS A 2 3.22 8.08 -2.14
CA LYS A 2 3.63 8.88 -3.31
C LYS A 2 5.12 8.80 -3.64
N ASN A 3 5.99 8.88 -2.64
CA ASN A 3 7.46 8.75 -2.82
C ASN A 3 7.90 7.36 -3.30
N LEU A 4 7.04 6.34 -3.20
CA LEU A 4 7.28 5.01 -3.74
C LEU A 4 6.74 4.84 -5.16
N GLY A 5 6.13 5.89 -5.75
CA GLY A 5 5.54 5.86 -7.10
C GLY A 5 4.07 5.45 -7.16
N PHE A 6 3.37 5.42 -6.02
CA PHE A 6 1.93 5.14 -6.01
C PHE A 6 1.10 6.39 -6.30
N ASN A 7 -0.01 6.19 -7.01
CA ASN A 7 -1.02 7.22 -7.25
C ASN A 7 -1.74 7.62 -5.96
N ASN A 8 -2.54 8.69 -6.04
CA ASN A 8 -3.46 9.06 -4.96
C ASN A 8 -4.41 7.89 -4.65
N PRO A 9 -4.84 7.74 -3.39
CA PRO A 9 -5.87 6.76 -3.06
C PRO A 9 -7.17 7.09 -3.80
N GLU A 10 -7.77 6.05 -4.37
CA GLU A 10 -9.05 6.06 -5.04
C GLU A 10 -10.06 5.27 -4.20
N THR A 11 -11.27 5.80 -4.06
CA THR A 11 -12.32 5.15 -3.27
C THR A 11 -13.00 4.07 -4.10
N GLY A 12 -12.78 2.80 -3.73
CA GLY A 12 -13.43 1.63 -4.33
C GLY A 12 -14.50 1.04 -3.43
N GLY A 13 -15.67 1.68 -3.38
CA GLY A 13 -16.78 1.21 -2.54
C GLY A 13 -16.45 1.24 -1.05
N ARG A 14 -16.18 0.07 -0.44
CA ARG A 14 -15.89 -0.06 1.00
C ARG A 14 -14.41 0.12 1.38
N HIS A 15 -13.50 0.13 0.41
CA HIS A 15 -12.06 0.22 0.66
C HIS A 15 -11.41 1.23 -0.28
N GLU A 16 -10.38 1.91 0.21
CA GLU A 16 -9.51 2.72 -0.63
C GLU A 16 -8.48 1.82 -1.32
N PHE A 17 -7.97 2.28 -2.46
CA PHE A 17 -6.88 1.61 -3.14
C PHE A 17 -5.94 2.60 -3.80
N MET A 18 -4.66 2.24 -3.92
CA MET A 18 -3.66 2.99 -4.67
C MET A 18 -3.13 2.13 -5.82
N LEU A 19 -2.81 2.75 -6.95
CA LEU A 19 -2.22 2.09 -8.11
C LEU A 19 -0.71 2.32 -8.17
N TYR A 20 0.02 1.29 -8.57
CA TYR A 20 1.45 1.33 -8.93
C TYR A 20 1.62 0.62 -10.28
N GLY A 21 1.69 1.41 -11.37
CA GLY A 21 1.64 0.86 -12.73
C GLY A 21 0.41 -0.04 -12.94
N PRO A 22 0.57 -1.32 -13.32
CA PRO A 22 -0.53 -2.27 -13.48
C PRO A 22 -1.01 -2.89 -12.15
N HIS A 23 -0.35 -2.61 -11.03
CA HIS A 23 -0.64 -3.25 -9.75
C HIS A 23 -1.55 -2.39 -8.85
N LYS A 24 -2.57 -3.02 -8.28
CA LYS A 24 -3.50 -2.39 -7.33
C LYS A 24 -3.16 -2.76 -5.89
N GLN A 25 -2.98 -1.79 -5.01
CA GLN A 25 -2.80 -1.99 -3.56
C GLN A 25 -4.04 -1.50 -2.82
N THR A 26 -4.78 -2.45 -2.22
CA THR A 26 -5.89 -2.11 -1.33
C THR A 26 -5.35 -1.53 -0.03
N ILE A 27 -5.93 -0.42 0.39
CA ILE A 27 -5.67 0.25 1.66
C ILE A 27 -6.93 0.06 2.52
N PRO A 28 -6.82 -0.60 3.68
CA PRO A 28 -7.96 -0.69 4.59
C PRO A 28 -8.32 0.73 5.06
N SER A 29 -9.61 1.05 5.09
CA SER A 29 -10.13 2.38 5.46
C SER A 29 -10.09 2.67 6.98
N ASN A 30 -9.27 1.94 7.73
CA ASN A 30 -9.15 2.12 9.16
C ASN A 30 -8.15 3.26 9.42
N GLU A 31 -8.46 4.11 10.40
CA GLU A 31 -7.56 5.22 10.79
C GLU A 31 -6.26 4.70 11.42
N GLU A 32 -6.33 3.57 12.13
CA GLU A 32 -5.19 2.93 12.78
C GLU A 32 -4.98 1.49 12.27
N PHE A 33 -3.71 1.12 12.12
CA PHE A 33 -3.30 -0.22 11.73
C PHE A 33 -2.56 -0.90 12.87
N SER A 34 -2.90 -2.17 13.12
CA SER A 34 -2.03 -3.01 13.94
C SER A 34 -0.66 -3.18 13.27
N VAL A 35 0.41 -3.25 14.07
CA VAL A 35 1.77 -3.57 13.59
C VAL A 35 1.81 -4.77 12.64
N PRO A 36 1.15 -5.91 12.91
CA PRO A 36 1.13 -7.04 11.96
C PRO A 36 0.43 -6.72 10.63
N GLN A 37 -0.65 -5.92 10.64
CA GLN A 37 -1.29 -5.47 9.39
C GLN A 37 -0.37 -4.55 8.58
N LEU A 38 0.30 -3.61 9.25
CA LEU A 38 1.24 -2.70 8.58
C LEU A 38 2.38 -3.49 7.93
N ARG A 39 2.98 -4.45 8.63
CA ARG A 39 4.01 -5.35 8.06
C ARG A 39 3.51 -6.12 6.83
N LYS A 40 2.26 -6.57 6.84
CA LYS A 40 1.65 -7.27 5.70
C LYS A 40 1.49 -6.32 4.50
N LEU A 41 1.05 -5.09 4.72
CA LEU A 41 0.91 -4.09 3.67
C LEU A 41 2.27 -3.74 3.05
N ILE A 42 3.29 -3.52 3.88
CA ILE A 42 4.66 -3.25 3.40
C ILE A 42 5.17 -4.41 2.54
N ARG A 43 5.03 -5.66 3.01
CA ARG A 43 5.42 -6.84 2.21
C ARG A 43 4.70 -6.94 0.87
N GLN A 44 3.40 -6.64 0.83
CA GLN A 44 2.65 -6.62 -0.44
C GLN A 44 3.18 -5.54 -1.39
N VAL A 45 3.54 -4.39 -0.86
CA VAL A 45 4.15 -3.31 -1.63
C VAL A 45 5.51 -3.75 -2.16
N GLU A 46 6.39 -4.30 -1.31
CA GLU A 46 7.71 -4.81 -1.69
C GLU A 46 7.65 -5.80 -2.86
N GLN A 47 6.70 -6.73 -2.82
CA GLN A 47 6.49 -7.70 -3.90
C GLN A 47 6.04 -7.03 -5.21
N LYS A 48 5.26 -5.96 -5.15
CA LYS A 48 4.77 -5.23 -6.34
C LYS A 48 5.83 -4.34 -6.97
N ILE A 49 6.68 -3.73 -6.15
CA ILE A 49 7.76 -2.85 -6.61
C ILE A 49 9.05 -3.62 -6.92
N GLY A 50 9.13 -4.90 -6.55
CA GLY A 50 10.30 -5.75 -6.77
C GLY A 50 11.53 -5.31 -5.97
N ARG A 51 11.36 -4.55 -4.89
CA ARG A 51 12.44 -4.09 -4.00
C ARG A 51 12.01 -4.12 -2.54
N ILE A 52 12.97 -4.33 -1.65
CA ILE A 52 12.78 -4.31 -0.20
C ILE A 52 12.70 -2.85 0.27
N ILE A 53 11.79 -2.55 1.19
CA ILE A 53 11.65 -1.24 1.81
C ILE A 53 12.34 -1.32 3.17
N THR A 54 13.49 -0.66 3.29
CA THR A 54 14.17 -0.46 4.57
C THR A 54 13.74 0.87 5.19
N ALA A 55 13.51 0.87 6.50
CA ALA A 55 13.44 2.11 7.25
C ALA A 55 14.89 2.53 7.56
N GLU A 56 15.34 3.62 6.95
CA GLU A 56 16.54 4.34 7.40
C GLU A 56 16.16 5.29 8.54
#